data_AF-A0A1S8ABF8-F1
#
_entry.id   AF-A0A1S8ABF8-F1
#
_cell.length_a   1.000
_cell.length_b   1.000
_cell.length_c   1.000
_cell.angle_alpha   90.00
_cell.angle_beta   90.00
_cell.angle_gamma   90.00
#
_symmetry.space_group_name_H-M   'P 1'
#
loop_
_entity.id
_entity.type
_entity.pdbx_description
1 polymer ?
#
loop_
_entity_poly.entity_id
_entity_poly.type
_entity_poly.pdbx_seq_one_letter_code
_entity_poly.pdbx_strand_id
1 'polypeptide(L)'
;MESSVFGSTDGRGKELAADTILGFASYGEDLYAAFSSSDKAISYCVYDLKLGNIGIHKGWSDPYLTGAYGHSPSLIEYRGSLYMVYSKDNGEIWWAKYDRGWTHGKALRGGGAYTSDRVGLAIFLNKIWLIARGVGGDQNLWWSTFDGNEWSTYSKMGASSSHGPALATFRGELHIVASGGGDDHRIWHYCLNPLLGRRSRPLNHVFTAGAPSLAIFGESLHCAAVGMEKTIWHMSYSDGGWSVYKQTQLRSQRGPSLSAYRDKLSNRDDMLLCYDPRM
;
A
#
# COMPACT_ATOMS: atom_id res chain seq x y z
N MET A 1 -12.20 9.80 9.99
CA MET A 1 -10.92 9.09 9.83
C MET A 1 -10.37 8.94 11.21
N GLU A 2 -10.40 7.74 11.76
CA GLU A 2 -9.72 7.45 13.01
C GLU A 2 -8.23 7.30 12.70
N SER A 3 -7.39 7.97 13.50
CA SER A 3 -5.95 7.86 13.39
C SER A 3 -5.46 6.91 14.47
N SER A 4 -4.77 5.84 14.07
CA SER A 4 -4.14 4.93 15.04
C SER A 4 -2.63 5.03 14.94
N VAL A 5 -1.99 5.14 16.10
CA VAL A 5 -0.54 5.03 16.23
C VAL A 5 -0.23 3.54 16.36
N PHE A 6 0.41 2.98 15.35
CA PHE A 6 0.94 1.63 15.48
C PHE A 6 2.10 1.62 16.48
N GLY A 7 2.18 0.57 17.30
CA GLY A 7 3.30 0.37 18.20
C GLY A 7 4.64 0.42 17.46
N SER A 8 5.69 0.92 18.12
CA SER A 8 7.01 1.06 17.52
C SER A 8 7.74 -0.27 17.31
N THR A 9 7.18 -1.37 17.83
CA THR A 9 7.78 -2.71 17.85
C THR A 9 6.81 -3.80 17.40
N ASP A 10 7.37 -4.92 16.95
CA ASP A 10 6.65 -6.14 16.63
C ASP A 10 6.34 -6.99 17.88
N GLY A 11 5.67 -8.14 17.67
CA GLY A 11 5.33 -9.08 18.75
C GLY A 11 6.53 -9.69 19.50
N ARG A 12 7.75 -9.50 19.00
CA ARG A 12 9.01 -9.91 19.63
C ARG A 12 9.72 -8.75 20.35
N GLY A 13 9.15 -7.54 20.31
CA GLY A 13 9.77 -6.33 20.82
C GLY A 13 10.84 -5.74 19.90
N LYS A 14 10.95 -6.18 18.64
CA LYS A 14 11.87 -5.57 17.65
C LYS A 14 11.23 -4.34 17.03
N GLU A 15 11.99 -3.27 16.90
CA GLU A 15 11.48 -2.05 16.27
C GLU A 15 11.05 -2.27 14.82
N LEU A 16 10.00 -1.57 14.41
CA LEU A 16 9.60 -1.49 13.00
C LEU A 16 10.73 -0.88 12.17
N ALA A 17 10.97 -1.43 10.96
CA ALA A 17 12.02 -0.95 10.06
C ALA A 17 11.85 0.55 9.75
N ALA A 18 12.97 1.22 9.46
CA ALA A 18 13.03 2.67 9.27
C ALA A 18 12.31 3.19 8.00
N ASP A 19 11.86 2.28 7.14
CA ASP A 19 11.27 2.51 5.83
C ASP A 19 9.92 1.78 5.69
N THR A 20 9.48 1.06 6.73
CA THR A 20 8.22 0.33 6.73
C THR A 20 7.05 1.26 6.45
N ILE A 21 6.28 0.89 5.43
CA ILE A 21 4.91 1.34 5.19
C ILE A 21 4.02 0.11 5.33
N LEU A 22 2.96 0.23 6.13
CA LEU A 22 2.07 -0.89 6.44
C LEU A 22 1.26 -1.30 5.21
N GLY A 23 1.22 -2.60 4.94
CA GLY A 23 0.28 -3.21 4.00
C GLY A 23 -0.98 -3.68 4.71
N PHE A 24 -2.15 -3.33 4.18
CA PHE A 24 -3.44 -3.73 4.75
C PHE A 24 -4.26 -4.53 3.77
N ALA A 25 -5.00 -5.52 4.27
CA ALA A 25 -6.09 -6.16 3.53
C ALA A 25 -7.10 -6.79 4.48
N SER A 26 -8.39 -6.63 4.19
CA SER A 26 -9.42 -7.45 4.80
C SER A 26 -9.41 -8.84 4.18
N TYR A 27 -9.48 -9.87 5.01
CA TYR A 27 -9.56 -11.26 4.57
C TYR A 27 -10.45 -12.05 5.52
N GLY A 28 -11.50 -12.67 4.96
CA GLY A 28 -12.54 -13.31 5.76
C GLY A 28 -13.28 -12.30 6.64
N GLU A 29 -13.09 -12.40 7.95
CA GLU A 29 -13.74 -11.52 8.94
C GLU A 29 -12.76 -10.56 9.63
N ASP A 30 -11.50 -10.58 9.23
CA ASP A 30 -10.43 -9.88 9.91
C ASP A 30 -9.73 -8.88 9.00
N LEU A 31 -9.10 -7.88 9.61
CA LEU A 31 -8.18 -6.97 8.94
C LEU A 31 -6.74 -7.39 9.27
N TYR A 32 -5.95 -7.62 8.23
CA TYR A 32 -4.54 -7.96 8.34
C TYR A 32 -3.70 -6.70 8.09
N ALA A 33 -2.72 -6.48 8.96
CA ALA A 33 -1.74 -5.40 8.81
C ALA A 33 -0.33 -6.00 8.84
N ALA A 34 0.39 -5.94 7.72
CA ALA A 34 1.75 -6.46 7.58
C ALA A 34 2.79 -5.35 7.61
N PHE A 35 3.98 -5.70 8.09
CA PHE A 35 5.10 -4.78 8.27
C PHE A 35 6.44 -5.54 8.31
N SER A 36 7.53 -4.83 8.02
CA SER A 36 8.88 -5.34 8.26
C SER A 36 9.48 -4.75 9.54
N SER A 37 10.13 -5.61 10.31
CA SER A 37 10.92 -5.23 11.50
C SER A 37 12.35 -4.81 11.09
N SER A 38 13.10 -4.22 12.02
CA SER A 38 14.47 -3.75 11.78
C SER A 38 15.44 -4.86 11.35
N ASP A 39 15.17 -6.10 11.77
CA ASP A 39 15.86 -7.33 11.35
C ASP A 39 15.33 -7.92 10.03
N LYS A 40 14.46 -7.18 9.34
CA LYS A 40 13.88 -7.48 8.02
C LYS A 40 12.89 -8.63 8.01
N ALA A 41 12.55 -9.21 9.16
CA ALA A 41 11.48 -10.17 9.22
C ALA A 41 10.14 -9.49 8.92
N ILE A 42 9.33 -10.11 8.05
CA ILE A 42 7.97 -9.65 7.78
C ILE A 42 7.00 -10.37 8.71
N SER A 43 6.29 -9.57 9.49
CA SER A 43 5.23 -10.01 10.40
C SER A 43 3.91 -9.34 10.03
N TYR A 44 2.81 -9.87 10.57
CA TYR A 44 1.51 -9.24 10.50
C TYR A 44 0.79 -9.32 11.85
N CYS A 45 -0.16 -8.42 12.05
CA CYS A 45 -1.14 -8.54 13.12
C CYS A 45 -2.54 -8.62 12.53
N VAL A 46 -3.44 -9.24 13.28
CA VAL A 46 -4.81 -9.52 12.85
C VAL A 46 -5.76 -8.79 13.77
N TYR A 47 -6.65 -7.98 13.21
CA TYR A 47 -7.67 -7.25 13.95
C TYR A 47 -9.03 -7.91 13.73
N ASP A 48 -9.74 -8.16 14.82
CA ASP A 48 -11.11 -8.66 14.76
C ASP A 48 -12.07 -7.54 14.41
N LEU A 49 -12.68 -7.60 13.23
CA LEU A 49 -13.70 -6.63 12.85
C LEU A 49 -15.04 -6.86 13.56
N LYS A 50 -15.22 -7.99 14.28
CA LYS A 50 -16.37 -8.27 15.14
C LYS A 50 -16.20 -7.82 16.59
N LEU A 51 -15.05 -7.27 16.98
CA LEU A 51 -14.88 -6.72 18.33
C LEU A 51 -14.95 -5.19 18.36
N GLY A 52 -15.14 -4.55 17.19
CA GLY A 52 -15.48 -3.12 17.07
C GLY A 52 -14.42 -2.17 17.62
N ASN A 53 -13.22 -2.69 17.88
CA ASN A 53 -12.14 -1.92 18.49
C ASN A 53 -10.81 -2.36 17.88
N ILE A 54 -10.36 -1.63 16.85
CA ILE A 54 -9.06 -1.85 16.21
C ILE A 54 -7.88 -1.59 17.17
N GLY A 55 -8.13 -1.10 18.39
CA GLY A 55 -7.11 -0.88 19.41
C GLY A 55 -6.52 -2.18 19.99
N ILE A 56 -7.14 -3.34 19.78
CA ILE A 56 -6.67 -4.63 20.31
C ILE A 56 -6.61 -5.65 19.16
N HIS A 57 -5.41 -5.98 18.70
CA HIS A 57 -5.21 -7.07 17.74
C HIS A 57 -5.39 -8.43 18.43
N LYS A 58 -5.88 -9.45 17.70
CA LYS A 58 -6.00 -10.86 18.16
C LYS A 58 -4.66 -11.48 18.55
N GLY A 59 -3.56 -10.88 18.10
CA GLY A 59 -2.20 -11.33 18.33
C GLY A 59 -1.30 -10.91 17.19
N TRP A 60 0.01 -10.96 17.44
CA TRP A 60 1.01 -10.88 16.39
C TRP A 60 1.18 -12.26 15.77
N SER A 61 1.37 -12.31 14.45
CA SER A 61 1.85 -13.51 13.78
C SER A 61 3.26 -13.84 14.27
N ASP A 62 3.60 -15.12 14.32
CA ASP A 62 5.01 -15.51 14.36
C ASP A 62 5.70 -15.09 13.03
N PRO A 63 6.74 -14.23 13.05
CA PRO A 63 7.50 -13.83 11.86
C PRO A 63 8.09 -15.00 11.08
N TYR A 64 8.35 -16.13 11.74
CA TYR A 64 8.92 -17.31 11.10
C TYR A 64 7.90 -18.07 10.24
N LEU A 65 6.60 -17.76 10.34
CA LEU A 65 5.55 -18.40 9.53
C LEU A 65 5.48 -17.90 8.09
N THR A 66 6.12 -16.77 7.75
CA THR A 66 6.15 -16.24 6.37
C THR A 66 7.36 -16.72 5.58
N GLY A 67 8.49 -17.03 6.25
CA GLY A 67 9.80 -17.20 5.62
C GLY A 67 10.26 -15.97 4.82
N ALA A 68 9.58 -14.84 4.99
CA ALA A 68 9.72 -13.65 4.17
C ALA A 68 10.58 -12.61 4.92
N TYR A 69 11.83 -12.49 4.46
CA TYR A 69 12.71 -11.38 4.81
C TYR A 69 12.66 -10.33 3.71
N GLY A 70 12.46 -9.07 4.06
CA GLY A 70 12.30 -8.01 3.08
C GLY A 70 11.77 -6.69 3.64
N HIS A 71 11.31 -5.84 2.73
CA HIS A 71 10.81 -4.49 3.05
C HIS A 71 9.39 -4.29 2.50
N SER A 72 8.67 -3.36 3.13
CA SER A 72 7.41 -2.78 2.64
C SER A 72 6.39 -3.80 2.11
N PRO A 73 5.94 -4.76 2.95
CA PRO A 73 4.94 -5.74 2.54
C PRO A 73 3.62 -5.06 2.17
N SER A 74 3.03 -5.51 1.08
CA SER A 74 1.71 -5.11 0.62
C SER A 74 0.80 -6.32 0.59
N LEU A 75 -0.43 -6.15 1.04
CA LEU A 75 -1.43 -7.21 1.14
C LEU A 75 -2.58 -6.96 0.16
N ILE A 76 -3.16 -8.03 -0.37
CA ILE A 76 -4.39 -7.94 -1.15
C ILE A 76 -5.18 -9.25 -1.10
N GLU A 77 -6.51 -9.16 -0.96
CA GLU A 77 -7.39 -10.30 -1.15
C GLU A 77 -7.71 -10.47 -2.64
N TYR A 78 -7.59 -11.69 -3.13
CA TYR A 78 -7.90 -12.04 -4.51
C TYR A 78 -8.46 -13.45 -4.59
N ARG A 79 -9.71 -13.56 -5.07
CA ARG A 79 -10.41 -14.84 -5.34
C ARG A 79 -10.43 -15.79 -4.14
N GLY A 80 -10.75 -15.28 -2.96
CA GLY A 80 -10.87 -16.02 -1.71
C GLY A 80 -9.53 -16.36 -1.07
N SER A 81 -8.45 -15.64 -1.40
CA SER A 81 -7.13 -15.89 -0.84
C SER A 81 -6.41 -14.58 -0.58
N LEU A 82 -5.68 -14.52 0.53
CA LEU A 82 -4.83 -13.38 0.86
C LEU A 82 -3.46 -13.57 0.22
N TYR A 83 -2.97 -12.55 -0.45
CA TYR A 83 -1.64 -12.49 -1.06
C TYR A 83 -0.81 -11.41 -0.36
N MET A 84 0.47 -11.71 -0.19
CA MET A 84 1.48 -10.76 0.26
C MET A 84 2.51 -10.58 -0.85
N VAL A 85 2.87 -9.34 -1.13
CA VAL A 85 3.97 -8.99 -2.02
C VAL A 85 4.95 -8.11 -1.27
N TYR A 86 6.24 -8.38 -1.41
CA TYR A 86 7.30 -7.70 -0.66
C TYR A 86 8.60 -7.68 -1.47
N SER A 87 9.51 -6.76 -1.15
CA SER A 87 10.83 -6.70 -1.78
C SER A 87 11.90 -7.34 -0.90
N LYS A 88 12.88 -8.01 -1.51
CA LYS A 88 14.11 -8.49 -0.86
C LYS A 88 15.15 -7.37 -0.74
N ASP A 89 16.24 -7.61 -0.01
CA ASP A 89 17.34 -6.64 0.14
C ASP A 89 18.02 -6.26 -1.18
N ASN A 90 18.08 -7.19 -2.14
CA ASN A 90 18.55 -6.92 -3.50
C ASN A 90 17.50 -6.20 -4.37
N GLY A 91 16.36 -5.83 -3.79
CA GLY A 91 15.23 -5.20 -4.43
C GLY A 91 14.27 -6.16 -5.13
N GLU A 92 14.56 -7.46 -5.21
CA GLU A 92 13.74 -8.40 -5.98
C GLU A 92 12.34 -8.50 -5.37
N ILE A 93 11.31 -8.43 -6.21
CA ILE A 93 9.92 -8.50 -5.75
C ILE A 93 9.49 -9.98 -5.66
N TRP A 94 9.02 -10.35 -4.48
CA TRP A 94 8.56 -11.69 -4.13
C TRP A 94 7.11 -11.65 -3.67
N TRP A 95 6.42 -12.79 -3.77
CA TRP A 95 5.06 -12.93 -3.31
C TRP A 95 4.81 -14.28 -2.64
N ALA A 96 3.85 -14.30 -1.72
CA ALA A 96 3.36 -15.47 -1.03
C ALA A 96 1.83 -15.46 -0.97
N LYS A 97 1.23 -16.64 -0.89
CA LYS A 97 -0.22 -16.84 -0.74
C LYS A 97 -0.50 -17.41 0.65
N TYR A 98 -1.59 -16.98 1.27
CA TYR A 98 -2.12 -17.61 2.47
C TYR A 98 -3.05 -18.78 2.11
N ASP A 99 -2.65 -20.00 2.47
CA ASP A 99 -3.41 -21.24 2.35
C ASP A 99 -3.16 -22.11 3.58
N ARG A 100 -3.99 -21.94 4.62
CA ARG A 100 -3.81 -22.57 5.96
C ARG A 100 -2.43 -22.31 6.59
N GLY A 101 -1.80 -21.21 6.18
CA GLY A 101 -0.40 -20.85 6.43
C GLY A 101 0.15 -20.10 5.22
N TRP A 102 1.24 -19.34 5.39
CA TRP A 102 1.88 -18.70 4.24
C TRP A 102 2.68 -19.71 3.44
N THR A 103 2.51 -19.72 2.12
CA THR A 103 3.40 -20.47 1.23
C THR A 103 4.80 -19.87 1.25
N HIS A 104 5.81 -20.69 0.93
CA HIS A 104 7.13 -20.16 0.60
C HIS A 104 7.04 -19.09 -0.49
N GLY A 105 7.74 -17.98 -0.27
CA GLY A 105 7.79 -16.89 -1.23
C GLY A 105 8.34 -17.32 -2.58
N LYS A 106 7.85 -16.69 -3.64
CA LYS A 106 8.31 -16.89 -5.02
C LYS A 106 8.66 -15.54 -5.62
N ALA A 107 9.76 -15.45 -6.36
CA ALA A 107 10.05 -14.28 -7.17
C ALA A 107 8.97 -14.06 -8.24
N LEU A 108 8.75 -12.81 -8.66
CA LEU A 108 7.93 -12.52 -9.84
C LEU A 108 8.56 -13.19 -11.08
N ARG A 109 7.70 -13.70 -11.97
CA ARG A 109 8.12 -14.42 -13.18
C ARG A 109 9.08 -13.59 -14.02
N GLY A 110 10.17 -14.21 -14.47
CA GLY A 110 11.08 -13.67 -15.48
C GLY A 110 12.42 -13.18 -14.97
N GLY A 111 12.62 -13.02 -13.64
CA GLY A 111 13.85 -12.46 -13.06
C GLY A 111 14.10 -11.03 -13.58
N GLY A 112 13.89 -10.00 -12.77
CA GLY A 112 13.91 -8.64 -13.32
C GLY A 112 12.99 -7.63 -12.64
N ALA A 113 12.02 -8.10 -11.87
CA ALA A 113 11.13 -7.22 -11.13
C ALA A 113 11.82 -6.79 -9.84
N TYR A 114 12.32 -5.56 -9.83
CA TYR A 114 12.99 -4.98 -8.68
C TYR A 114 12.33 -3.69 -8.25
N THR A 115 12.36 -3.42 -6.95
CA THR A 115 11.96 -2.15 -6.37
C THR A 115 12.81 -1.83 -5.15
N SER A 116 12.92 -0.53 -4.88
CA SER A 116 13.60 0.02 -3.70
C SER A 116 12.62 0.63 -2.70
N ASP A 117 11.31 0.42 -2.90
CA ASP A 117 10.23 1.02 -2.11
C ASP A 117 9.03 0.05 -2.05
N ARG A 118 7.91 0.46 -1.45
CA ARG A 118 6.68 -0.35 -1.46
C ARG A 118 6.16 -0.54 -2.88
N VAL A 119 5.47 -1.67 -3.07
CA VAL A 119 4.66 -1.93 -4.25
C VAL A 119 3.24 -1.41 -4.03
N GLY A 120 2.58 -0.92 -5.08
CA GLY A 120 1.15 -0.66 -5.05
C GLY A 120 0.39 -1.83 -5.67
N LEU A 121 -0.69 -2.27 -5.02
CA LEU A 121 -1.54 -3.38 -5.46
C LEU A 121 -3.00 -2.93 -5.61
N ALA A 122 -3.69 -3.43 -6.64
CA ALA A 122 -5.14 -3.31 -6.75
C ALA A 122 -5.71 -4.44 -7.63
N ILE A 123 -6.96 -4.83 -7.40
CA ILE A 123 -7.67 -5.74 -8.31
C ILE A 123 -8.29 -4.94 -9.44
N PHE A 124 -7.84 -5.15 -10.67
CA PHE A 124 -8.39 -4.48 -11.85
C PHE A 124 -8.49 -5.47 -13.02
N LEU A 125 -9.63 -5.45 -13.72
CA LEU A 125 -9.93 -6.41 -14.79
C LEU A 125 -9.72 -7.88 -14.36
N ASN A 126 -10.18 -8.20 -13.14
CA ASN A 126 -10.10 -9.55 -12.57
C ASN A 126 -8.67 -10.11 -12.51
N LYS A 127 -7.68 -9.24 -12.27
CA LYS A 127 -6.28 -9.57 -12.02
C LYS A 127 -5.75 -8.71 -10.89
N ILE A 128 -4.74 -9.19 -10.16
CA ILE A 128 -3.94 -8.31 -9.29
C ILE A 128 -3.05 -7.48 -10.21
N TRP A 129 -3.13 -6.17 -10.11
CA TRP A 129 -2.19 -5.25 -10.71
C TRP A 129 -1.15 -4.86 -9.67
N LEU A 130 0.11 -5.02 -10.03
CA LEU A 130 1.24 -4.54 -9.27
C LEU A 130 1.90 -3.41 -10.04
N ILE A 131 2.15 -2.30 -9.37
CA ILE A 131 3.01 -1.24 -9.89
C ILE A 131 4.06 -0.91 -8.84
N ALA A 132 5.31 -0.77 -9.26
CA ALA A 132 6.39 -0.38 -8.37
C ALA A 132 7.38 0.54 -9.09
N ARG A 133 8.11 1.32 -8.30
CA ARG A 133 9.29 2.04 -8.78
C ARG A 133 10.42 1.02 -9.04
N GLY A 134 11.28 1.30 -10.01
CA GLY A 134 12.54 0.57 -10.18
C GLY A 134 13.47 0.60 -8.95
N VAL A 135 14.60 -0.07 -9.09
CA VAL A 135 15.63 -0.18 -8.03
C VAL A 135 16.76 0.82 -8.25
N GLY A 136 17.42 1.21 -7.17
CA GLY A 136 18.51 2.19 -7.21
C GLY A 136 18.00 3.57 -7.67
N GLY A 137 18.70 4.17 -8.63
CA GLY A 137 18.32 5.46 -9.21
C GLY A 137 17.21 5.38 -10.27
N ASP A 138 16.70 4.19 -10.60
CA ASP A 138 15.61 4.05 -11.57
C ASP A 138 14.27 4.48 -10.96
N GLN A 139 13.85 5.70 -11.28
CA GLN A 139 12.57 6.24 -10.86
C GLN A 139 11.42 5.88 -11.81
N ASN A 140 11.63 5.07 -12.84
CA ASN A 140 10.53 4.66 -13.69
C ASN A 140 9.54 3.78 -12.90
N LEU A 141 8.25 3.95 -13.20
CA LEU A 141 7.21 3.03 -12.76
C LEU A 141 7.11 1.87 -13.75
N TRP A 142 7.00 0.68 -13.18
CA TRP A 142 6.89 -0.59 -13.87
C TRP A 142 5.67 -1.34 -13.34
N TRP A 143 5.10 -2.22 -14.15
CA TRP A 143 3.90 -2.94 -13.80
C TRP A 143 3.94 -4.42 -14.20
N SER A 144 3.20 -5.24 -13.48
CA SER A 144 2.90 -6.63 -13.80
C SER A 144 1.49 -6.99 -13.32
N THR A 145 0.89 -8.02 -13.90
CA THR A 145 -0.44 -8.51 -13.52
C THR A 145 -0.41 -9.98 -13.15
N PHE A 146 -1.20 -10.37 -12.15
CA PHE A 146 -1.39 -11.75 -11.74
C PHE A 146 -2.80 -12.22 -12.07
N ASP A 147 -2.92 -13.33 -12.80
CA ASP A 147 -4.23 -13.86 -13.22
C ASP A 147 -4.83 -14.91 -12.27
N GLY A 148 -4.09 -15.28 -11.22
CA GLY A 148 -4.43 -16.37 -10.29
C GLY A 148 -3.44 -17.53 -10.35
N ASN A 149 -2.72 -17.66 -11.46
CA ASN A 149 -1.73 -18.70 -11.68
C ASN A 149 -0.33 -18.10 -11.84
N GLU A 150 -0.19 -17.09 -12.69
CA GLU A 150 1.11 -16.51 -13.02
C GLU A 150 1.11 -14.98 -13.14
N TRP A 151 2.30 -14.41 -12.91
CA TRP A 151 2.57 -13.01 -13.16
C TRP A 151 2.98 -12.80 -14.61
N SER A 152 2.48 -11.73 -15.23
CA SER A 152 2.91 -11.28 -16.55
C SER A 152 4.32 -10.68 -16.53
N THR A 153 4.94 -10.53 -17.69
CA THR A 153 6.23 -9.86 -17.83
C THR A 153 6.19 -8.44 -17.26
N TYR A 154 7.23 -8.07 -16.53
CA TYR A 154 7.38 -6.75 -15.92
C TYR A 154 7.64 -5.70 -16.99
N SER A 155 6.74 -4.72 -17.12
CA SER A 155 6.69 -3.79 -18.25
C SER A 155 6.74 -2.35 -17.78
N LYS A 156 7.41 -1.49 -18.53
CA LYS A 156 7.54 -0.06 -18.20
C LYS A 156 6.18 0.64 -18.38
N MET A 157 5.78 1.45 -17.41
CA MET A 157 4.52 2.20 -17.46
C MET A 157 4.64 3.48 -18.29
N GLY A 158 5.84 4.04 -18.47
CA GLY A 158 6.02 5.36 -19.08
C GLY A 158 5.59 6.50 -18.16
N ALA A 159 5.77 6.31 -16.86
CA ALA A 159 5.62 7.29 -15.79
C ALA A 159 6.81 7.12 -14.83
N SER A 160 7.09 8.12 -13.99
CA SER A 160 8.16 8.07 -13.00
C SER A 160 7.67 8.50 -11.62
N SER A 161 8.38 8.05 -10.59
CA SER A 161 8.14 8.41 -9.21
C SER A 161 9.40 8.31 -8.37
N SER A 162 9.59 9.29 -7.48
CA SER A 162 10.64 9.26 -6.46
C SER A 162 10.35 8.29 -5.30
N HIS A 163 9.10 7.87 -5.10
CA HIS A 163 8.70 6.90 -4.07
C HIS A 163 7.84 5.78 -4.65
N GLY A 164 7.49 4.79 -3.85
CA GLY A 164 6.54 3.76 -4.27
C GLY A 164 5.17 4.38 -4.63
N PRO A 165 4.39 3.78 -5.53
CA PRO A 165 3.04 4.24 -5.87
C PRO A 165 1.97 3.64 -4.94
N ALA A 166 0.79 4.25 -4.92
CA ALA A 166 -0.42 3.71 -4.33
C ALA A 166 -1.48 3.45 -5.40
N LEU A 167 -2.23 2.37 -5.24
CA LEU A 167 -3.18 1.87 -6.23
C LEU A 167 -4.54 1.61 -5.57
N ALA A 168 -5.62 1.88 -6.32
CA ALA A 168 -6.97 1.47 -5.95
C ALA A 168 -7.84 1.35 -7.20
N THR A 169 -8.76 0.38 -7.21
CA THR A 169 -9.75 0.26 -8.28
C THR A 169 -11.06 0.86 -7.83
N PHE A 170 -11.45 1.97 -8.44
CA PHE A 170 -12.61 2.74 -8.03
C PHE A 170 -13.49 3.03 -9.26
N ARG A 171 -14.80 2.79 -9.12
CA ARG A 171 -15.79 2.97 -10.22
C ARG A 171 -15.37 2.32 -11.55
N GLY A 172 -14.73 1.15 -11.48
CA GLY A 172 -14.32 0.38 -12.66
C GLY A 172 -13.06 0.90 -13.37
N GLU A 173 -12.34 1.86 -12.77
CA GLU A 173 -11.08 2.38 -13.27
C GLU A 173 -9.95 2.06 -12.28
N LEU A 174 -8.74 1.83 -12.79
CA LEU A 174 -7.55 1.71 -11.94
C LEU A 174 -6.95 3.10 -11.70
N HIS A 175 -6.98 3.53 -10.45
CA HIS A 175 -6.38 4.77 -9.99
C HIS A 175 -5.00 4.50 -9.40
N ILE A 176 -4.03 5.31 -9.82
CA ILE A 176 -2.63 5.23 -9.41
C ILE A 176 -2.23 6.62 -8.97
N VAL A 177 -1.71 6.72 -7.75
CA VAL A 177 -1.14 7.96 -7.23
C VAL A 177 0.33 7.73 -6.90
N ALA A 178 1.19 8.60 -7.42
CA ALA A 178 2.63 8.50 -7.29
C ALA A 178 3.23 9.89 -7.07
N SER A 179 4.35 10.01 -6.36
CA SER A 179 5.11 11.27 -6.39
C SER A 179 5.68 11.47 -7.79
N GLY A 180 5.98 12.70 -8.20
CA GLY A 180 6.75 12.95 -9.41
C GLY A 180 8.16 12.36 -9.29
N GLY A 181 8.83 12.23 -10.44
CA GLY A 181 10.24 11.85 -10.53
C GLY A 181 11.15 13.07 -10.72
N GLY A 182 12.45 12.89 -10.50
CA GLY A 182 13.47 13.92 -10.53
C GLY A 182 13.18 14.96 -9.45
N ASP A 183 13.21 16.22 -9.85
CA ASP A 183 12.92 17.38 -9.00
C ASP A 183 11.41 17.70 -8.93
N ASP A 184 10.55 16.90 -9.57
CA ASP A 184 9.10 17.06 -9.45
C ASP A 184 8.60 16.40 -8.17
N HIS A 185 8.38 17.22 -7.14
CA HIS A 185 7.85 16.75 -5.87
C HIS A 185 6.32 16.67 -5.84
N ARG A 186 5.61 17.00 -6.92
CA ARG A 186 4.13 16.97 -6.94
C ARG A 186 3.63 15.54 -6.83
N ILE A 187 2.36 15.40 -6.45
CA ILE A 187 1.65 14.14 -6.57
C ILE A 187 1.02 14.04 -7.96
N TRP A 188 1.22 12.94 -8.67
CA TRP A 188 0.57 12.63 -9.94
C TRP A 188 -0.52 11.60 -9.76
N HIS A 189 -1.64 11.83 -10.42
CA HIS A 189 -2.75 10.88 -10.52
C HIS A 189 -2.86 10.37 -11.96
N TYR A 190 -2.73 9.06 -12.10
CA TYR A 190 -3.00 8.33 -13.33
C TYR A 190 -4.28 7.52 -13.16
N CYS A 191 -5.12 7.51 -14.17
CA CYS A 191 -6.34 6.72 -14.22
C CYS A 191 -6.30 5.88 -15.50
N LEU A 192 -6.38 4.57 -15.36
CA LEU A 192 -6.51 3.63 -16.47
C LEU A 192 -7.97 3.19 -16.56
N ASN A 193 -8.66 3.67 -17.60
CA ASN A 193 -9.98 3.21 -17.96
C ASN A 193 -9.85 2.14 -19.06
N PRO A 194 -10.52 1.00 -18.95
CA PRO A 194 -10.39 -0.08 -19.93
C PRO A 194 -10.96 0.27 -21.31
N LEU A 195 -11.88 1.23 -21.40
CA LEU A 195 -12.55 1.68 -22.63
C LEU A 195 -11.93 2.96 -23.20
N LEU A 196 -11.49 3.88 -22.33
CA LEU A 196 -11.03 5.23 -22.71
C LEU A 196 -9.51 5.37 -22.66
N GLY A 197 -8.79 4.33 -22.22
CA GLY A 197 -7.34 4.34 -22.08
C GLY A 197 -6.86 5.10 -20.85
N ARG A 198 -5.60 5.53 -20.90
CA ARG A 198 -4.93 6.17 -19.76
C ARG A 198 -5.08 7.68 -19.79
N ARG A 199 -5.47 8.26 -18.66
CA ARG A 199 -5.44 9.70 -18.38
C ARG A 199 -4.48 9.97 -17.24
N SER A 200 -3.86 11.14 -17.23
CA SER A 200 -2.97 11.55 -16.14
C SER A 200 -3.07 13.05 -15.89
N ARG A 201 -2.96 13.45 -14.63
CA ARG A 201 -2.89 14.86 -14.23
C ARG A 201 -2.06 15.03 -12.96
N PRO A 202 -1.27 16.11 -12.85
CA PRO A 202 -0.68 16.48 -11.57
C PRO A 202 -1.77 16.96 -10.61
N LEU A 203 -1.59 16.66 -9.34
CA LEU A 203 -2.33 17.22 -8.23
C LEU A 203 -1.48 18.39 -7.71
N ASN A 204 -1.77 19.58 -8.23
CA ASN A 204 -1.00 20.79 -7.95
C ASN A 204 -1.13 21.21 -6.48
N HIS A 205 -0.09 21.84 -5.90
CA HIS A 205 -0.06 22.41 -4.54
C HIS A 205 0.24 21.46 -3.37
N VAL A 206 0.38 20.15 -3.60
CA VAL A 206 1.05 19.28 -2.61
C VAL A 206 2.31 18.71 -3.20
N PHE A 207 3.41 19.09 -2.57
CA PHE A 207 4.71 18.48 -2.74
C PHE A 207 4.89 17.45 -1.65
N THR A 208 5.15 16.20 -2.02
CA THR A 208 5.25 15.12 -1.07
C THR A 208 6.70 14.76 -0.76
N ALA A 209 6.98 14.57 0.53
CA ALA A 209 8.26 14.06 1.03
C ALA A 209 8.30 12.53 1.10
N GLY A 210 7.27 11.84 0.60
CA GLY A 210 7.17 10.40 0.74
C GLY A 210 6.13 9.75 -0.14
N ALA A 211 5.97 8.46 0.12
CA ALA A 211 4.94 7.60 -0.41
C ALA A 211 3.50 8.11 -0.16
N PRO A 212 2.65 8.29 -1.19
CA PRO A 212 1.22 8.53 -1.00
C PRO A 212 0.47 7.23 -0.63
N SER A 213 -0.77 7.32 -0.17
CA SER A 213 -1.63 6.15 0.07
C SER A 213 -3.04 6.39 -0.43
N LEU A 214 -3.72 5.31 -0.83
CA LEU A 214 -5.08 5.32 -1.36
C LEU A 214 -5.96 4.33 -0.60
N ALA A 215 -7.19 4.72 -0.30
CA ALA A 215 -8.22 3.81 0.18
C ALA A 215 -9.60 4.25 -0.31
N ILE A 216 -10.49 3.31 -0.59
CA ILE A 216 -11.87 3.59 -0.98
C ILE A 216 -12.71 3.59 0.28
N PHE A 217 -13.43 4.68 0.54
CA PHE A 217 -14.28 4.79 1.72
C PHE A 217 -15.58 5.51 1.34
N GLY A 218 -16.72 4.89 1.68
CA GLY A 218 -18.03 5.32 1.18
C GLY A 218 -18.06 5.37 -0.35
N GLU A 219 -18.50 6.49 -0.90
CA GLU A 219 -18.62 6.69 -2.36
C GLU A 219 -17.43 7.43 -2.99
N SER A 220 -16.30 7.51 -2.27
CA SER A 220 -15.14 8.30 -2.66
C SER A 220 -13.83 7.50 -2.55
N LEU A 221 -12.87 7.86 -3.39
CA LEU A 221 -11.49 7.40 -3.27
C LEU A 221 -10.70 8.45 -2.47
N HIS A 222 -10.08 8.06 -1.37
CA HIS A 222 -9.30 8.96 -0.52
C HIS A 222 -7.81 8.78 -0.79
N CYS A 223 -7.08 9.90 -0.74
CA CYS A 223 -5.63 9.94 -0.80
C CYS A 223 -5.07 10.65 0.42
N ALA A 224 -4.03 10.08 1.03
CA ALA A 224 -3.20 10.74 2.03
C ALA A 224 -1.75 10.76 1.60
N ALA A 225 -1.05 11.84 1.91
CA ALA A 225 0.38 11.97 1.63
C ALA A 225 1.05 12.89 2.64
N VAL A 226 2.32 12.67 2.91
CA VAL A 226 3.12 13.55 3.75
C VAL A 226 3.67 14.70 2.91
N GLY A 227 3.45 15.94 3.34
CA GLY A 227 4.02 17.13 2.72
C GLY A 227 5.50 17.33 3.07
N MET A 228 6.17 18.24 2.37
CA MET A 228 7.58 18.59 2.63
C MET A 228 7.80 19.11 4.07
N GLU A 229 6.79 19.78 4.62
CA GLU A 229 6.72 20.28 6.01
C GLU A 229 6.39 19.20 7.05
N LYS A 230 6.31 17.93 6.61
CA LYS A 230 6.02 16.75 7.41
C LYS A 230 4.58 16.67 7.92
N THR A 231 3.66 17.51 7.44
CA THR A 231 2.24 17.39 7.76
C THR A 231 1.57 16.40 6.82
N ILE A 232 0.63 15.62 7.32
CA ILE A 232 -0.18 14.73 6.49
C ILE A 232 -1.31 15.55 5.86
N TRP A 233 -1.43 15.44 4.54
CA TRP A 233 -2.48 16.01 3.73
C TRP A 233 -3.48 14.93 3.32
N HIS A 234 -4.75 15.34 3.20
CA HIS A 234 -5.85 14.49 2.77
C HIS A 234 -6.60 15.13 1.60
N MET A 235 -7.09 14.28 0.70
CA MET A 235 -8.01 14.65 -0.37
C MET A 235 -8.95 13.48 -0.68
N SER A 236 -10.07 13.78 -1.32
CA SER A 236 -11.02 12.77 -1.82
C SER A 236 -11.30 12.99 -3.29
N TYR A 237 -11.44 11.90 -4.03
CA TYR A 237 -11.84 11.87 -5.42
C TYR A 237 -13.27 11.37 -5.51
N SER A 238 -14.13 12.21 -6.08
CA SER A 238 -15.51 11.89 -6.42
C SER A 238 -15.86 12.58 -7.73
N ASP A 239 -16.76 11.97 -8.50
CA ASP A 239 -17.41 12.60 -9.65
C ASP A 239 -16.45 13.25 -10.67
N GLY A 240 -15.33 12.56 -10.95
CA GLY A 240 -14.36 13.02 -11.94
C GLY A 240 -13.27 13.96 -11.40
N GLY A 241 -13.41 14.48 -10.17
CA GLY A 241 -12.53 15.51 -9.60
C GLY A 241 -11.92 15.13 -8.26
N TRP A 242 -10.74 15.70 -7.95
CA TRP A 242 -10.19 15.65 -6.58
C TRP A 242 -10.67 16.90 -5.84
N SER A 243 -11.01 16.75 -4.56
CA SER A 243 -11.28 17.87 -3.66
C SER A 243 -10.04 18.75 -3.49
N VAL A 244 -10.24 19.93 -2.93
CA VAL A 244 -9.13 20.72 -2.38
C VAL A 244 -8.42 19.94 -1.27
N TYR A 245 -7.15 20.26 -1.08
CA TYR A 245 -6.31 19.70 -0.04
C TYR A 245 -6.79 20.10 1.34
N LYS A 246 -6.86 19.13 2.24
CA LYS A 246 -7.10 19.37 3.66
C LYS A 246 -5.85 19.02 4.43
N GLN A 247 -5.25 20.03 5.07
CA GLN A 247 -4.18 19.81 6.02
C GLN A 247 -4.76 19.14 7.26
N THR A 248 -4.14 18.05 7.71
CA THR A 248 -4.47 17.46 9.01
C THR A 248 -3.59 18.07 10.10
N GLN A 249 -3.93 17.84 11.36
CA GLN A 249 -3.04 18.19 12.49
C GLN A 249 -1.93 17.15 12.70
N LEU A 250 -1.91 16.09 11.91
CA LEU A 250 -0.99 14.96 12.07
C LEU A 250 0.30 15.23 11.31
N ARG A 251 1.42 14.80 11.89
CA ARG A 251 2.75 14.92 11.28
C ARG A 251 3.41 13.56 11.20
N SER A 252 4.21 13.36 10.16
CA SER A 252 4.98 12.14 10.00
C SER A 252 6.28 12.39 9.25
N GLN A 253 7.31 11.63 9.60
CA GLN A 253 8.55 11.58 8.82
C GLN A 253 8.41 10.74 7.54
N ARG A 254 7.37 9.91 7.44
CA ARG A 254 7.18 8.91 6.37
C ARG A 254 5.83 9.05 5.68
N GLY A 255 5.70 8.36 4.55
CA GLY A 255 4.42 8.23 3.88
C GLY A 255 3.39 7.54 4.77
N PRO A 256 2.14 8.04 4.82
CA PRO A 256 1.07 7.39 5.56
C PRO A 256 0.61 6.09 4.88
N SER A 257 -0.16 5.27 5.58
CA SER A 257 -0.92 4.16 5.01
C SER A 257 -2.39 4.28 5.39
N LEU A 258 -3.26 4.22 4.38
CA LEU A 258 -4.71 4.26 4.52
C LEU A 258 -5.29 2.86 4.29
N SER A 259 -6.28 2.49 5.09
CA SER A 259 -7.13 1.34 4.82
C SER A 259 -8.56 1.65 5.24
N ALA A 260 -9.52 1.35 4.39
CA ALA A 260 -10.92 1.27 4.80
C ALA A 260 -11.21 -0.14 5.29
N TYR A 261 -12.12 -0.25 6.25
CA TYR A 261 -12.62 -1.53 6.74
C TYR A 261 -14.06 -1.35 7.20
N ARG A 262 -14.82 -2.44 7.26
CA ARG A 262 -16.17 -2.45 7.81
C ARG A 262 -16.14 -3.07 9.20
N ASP A 263 -16.45 -2.28 10.22
CA ASP A 263 -16.73 -2.80 11.55
C ASP A 263 -18.06 -3.55 11.50
N LYS A 264 -18.02 -4.84 11.85
CA LYS A 264 -19.18 -5.72 11.79
C LYS A 264 -20.12 -5.56 12.99
N LEU A 265 -19.64 -5.07 14.14
CA LEU A 265 -20.50 -4.81 15.31
C LEU A 265 -21.32 -3.54 15.13
N SER A 266 -20.64 -2.45 14.81
CA SER A 266 -21.30 -1.16 14.61
C SER A 266 -22.00 -1.09 13.25
N ASN A 267 -21.69 -2.04 12.35
CA ASN A 267 -22.13 -2.06 10.96
C ASN A 267 -21.80 -0.75 10.24
N ARG A 268 -20.66 -0.16 10.60
CA ARG A 268 -20.15 1.08 10.02
C ARG A 268 -18.89 0.78 9.23
N ASP A 269 -18.79 1.41 8.07
CA ASP A 269 -17.51 1.54 7.41
C ASP A 269 -16.71 2.57 8.17
N ASP A 270 -15.44 2.29 8.40
CA ASP A 270 -14.46 3.24 8.92
C ASP A 270 -13.19 3.25 8.07
N MET A 271 -12.39 4.30 8.26
CA MET A 271 -11.13 4.47 7.57
C MET A 271 -10.02 4.74 8.58
N LEU A 272 -9.04 3.85 8.54
CA LEU A 272 -7.82 3.88 9.34
C LEU A 272 -6.73 4.66 8.61
N LEU A 273 -6.11 5.58 9.32
CA LEU A 273 -4.86 6.21 8.92
C LEU A 273 -3.75 5.80 9.88
N CYS A 274 -2.72 5.17 9.34
CA CYS A 274 -1.49 4.84 10.05
C CYS A 274 -0.34 5.71 9.56
N TYR A 275 0.49 6.16 10.49
CA TYR A 275 1.62 7.04 10.23
C TYR A 275 2.69 6.89 11.32
N ASP A 276 3.90 7.34 11.04
CA ASP A 276 5.00 7.39 12.02
C ASP A 276 5.00 8.75 12.73
N PRO A 277 4.63 8.85 14.02
CA PRO A 277 4.59 10.13 14.74
C PRO A 277 5.96 10.60 15.24
N ARG A 278 7.01 9.81 15.08
CA ARG A 278 8.37 10.18 15.52
C ARG A 278 8.87 11.31 14.61
N MET A 279 9.24 12.44 15.22
CA MET A 279 9.74 13.63 14.54
C MET A 279 11.25 13.72 14.61
#